data_AF-A0A1F6RQH8-F1
#
_entry.id   AF-A0A1F6RQH8-F1
#
_cell.length_a   1.000
_cell.length_b   1.000
_cell.length_c   1.000
_cell.angle_alpha   90.00
_cell.angle_beta   90.00
_cell.angle_gamma   90.00
#
_symmetry.space_group_name_H-M   'P 1'
#
loop_
_entity.id
_entity.type
_entity.pdbx_description
1 polymer ?
#
loop_
_entity_poly.entity_id
_entity_poly.type
_entity_poly.pdbx_seq_one_letter_code
_entity_poly.pdbx_strand_id
1 'polypeptide(L)'
;MEQITKIASDLNEKTDSRYKLVYEIAELAKKLVDESNQKKYQEDFGYEIEPSYNASIKKEKPVQHAIMVKASESDDSGLVG
;
A
#
# COMPACT_ATOMS: atom_id res chain seq x y z
N MET A 1 5.83 10.25 8.56
CA MET A 1 6.28 9.18 9.48
C MET A 1 5.37 9.10 10.69
N GLU A 2 5.19 10.18 11.47
CA GLU A 2 4.29 10.19 12.65
C GLU A 2 2.85 9.75 12.33
N GLN A 3 2.30 10.20 11.19
CA GLN A 3 0.96 9.82 10.76
C GLN A 3 0.81 8.31 10.47
N ILE A 4 1.81 7.70 9.82
CA ILE A 4 1.81 6.26 9.54
C ILE A 4 1.90 5.46 10.84
N THR A 5 2.72 5.90 11.80
CA THR A 5 2.81 5.26 13.12
C THR A 5 1.47 5.30 13.84
N LYS A 6 0.75 6.44 13.76
CA LYS A 6 -0.59 6.56 14.33
C LYS A 6 -1.58 5.58 13.69
N ILE A 7 -1.65 5.56 12.36
CA ILE A 7 -2.53 4.66 11.60
C ILE A 7 -2.24 3.19 11.95
N ALA A 8 -0.95 2.82 12.00
CA ALA A 8 -0.53 1.48 12.38
C ALA A 8 -0.92 1.12 13.83
N SER A 9 -0.85 2.08 14.75
CA SER A 9 -1.30 1.90 16.14
C SER A 9 -2.81 1.66 16.20
N ASP A 10 -3.59 2.50 15.51
CA ASP A 10 -5.06 2.39 15.47
C ASP A 10 -5.50 1.03 14.89
N LEU A 11 -4.85 0.57 13.81
CA LEU A 11 -5.06 -0.76 13.24
C LEU A 11 -4.71 -1.89 14.23
N ASN A 12 -3.61 -1.73 14.95
CA ASN A 12 -3.15 -2.72 15.92
C ASN A 12 -4.07 -2.83 17.15
N GLU A 13 -4.78 -1.76 17.50
CA GLU A 13 -5.80 -1.76 18.57
C GLU A 13 -7.14 -2.35 18.12
N LYS A 14 -7.49 -2.20 16.83
CA LYS A 14 -8.75 -2.69 16.26
C LYS A 14 -8.73 -4.14 15.78
N THR A 15 -7.57 -4.79 15.75
CA THR A 15 -7.43 -6.16 15.25
C THR A 15 -7.50 -7.21 16.36
N ASP A 16 -8.20 -8.31 16.12
CA ASP A 16 -8.27 -9.44 17.05
C ASP A 16 -6.92 -10.19 17.17
N SER A 17 -6.12 -10.17 16.10
CA SER A 17 -4.83 -10.86 16.05
C SER A 17 -3.77 -10.02 15.37
N ARG A 18 -2.86 -9.48 16.20
CA ARG A 18 -1.71 -8.68 15.74
C ARG A 18 -0.80 -9.45 14.79
N TYR A 19 -0.64 -10.75 14.99
CA TYR A 19 0.15 -11.59 14.08
C TYR A 19 -0.52 -11.70 12.71
N LYS A 20 -1.84 -11.88 12.67
CA LYS A 20 -2.59 -11.94 11.42
C LYS A 20 -2.49 -10.61 10.67
N LEU A 21 -2.64 -9.49 11.37
CA LEU A 21 -2.46 -8.15 10.81
C LEU A 21 -1.08 -7.96 10.15
N VAL A 22 0.00 -8.39 10.81
CA VAL A 22 1.36 -8.31 10.26
C VAL A 22 1.50 -9.16 8.99
N TYR A 23 0.95 -10.37 8.98
CA TYR A 23 0.97 -11.23 7.78
C TYR A 23 0.22 -10.58 6.61
N GLU A 24 -0.96 -10.03 6.85
CA GLU A 24 -1.77 -9.38 5.80
C GLU A 24 -1.04 -8.14 5.23
N ILE A 25 -0.45 -7.30 6.09
CA ILE A 25 0.35 -6.14 5.65
C ILE A 25 1.56 -6.60 4.84
N ALA A 26 2.25 -7.66 5.25
CA ALA A 26 3.41 -8.19 4.54
C ALA A 26 3.02 -8.76 3.16
N GLU A 27 1.89 -9.46 3.07
CA GLU A 27 1.38 -9.99 1.81
C GLU A 27 0.99 -8.87 0.83
N LEU A 28 0.29 -7.84 1.32
CA LEU A 28 -0.05 -6.65 0.54
C LEU A 28 1.20 -5.91 0.05
N ALA A 29 2.18 -5.69 0.93
CA ALA A 29 3.43 -5.04 0.56
C ALA A 29 4.20 -5.83 -0.51
N LYS A 30 4.19 -7.16 -0.42
CA LYS A 30 4.80 -8.03 -1.44
C LYS A 30 4.11 -7.88 -2.80
N LYS A 31 2.77 -7.92 -2.84
CA LYS A 31 1.99 -7.73 -4.08
C LYS A 31 2.32 -6.38 -4.74
N LEU A 32 2.38 -5.30 -3.95
CA LEU A 32 2.74 -3.97 -4.45
C LEU A 32 4.15 -3.92 -5.06
N VAL A 33 5.11 -4.63 -4.47
CA VAL A 33 6.47 -4.75 -5.01
C VAL A 33 6.48 -5.55 -6.30
N ASP A 34 5.78 -6.68 -6.33
CA ASP A 34 5.70 -7.57 -7.48
C ASP A 34 5.06 -6.83 -8.69
N GLU A 35 3.96 -6.10 -8.46
CA GLU A 35 3.32 -5.25 -9.47
C GLU A 35 4.24 -4.12 -9.95
N SER A 36 4.95 -3.45 -9.03
CA SER A 36 5.89 -2.40 -9.41
C SER A 36 7.03 -2.94 -10.27
N ASN A 37 7.54 -4.12 -9.94
CA ASN A 37 8.58 -4.78 -10.73
C ASN A 37 8.05 -5.20 -12.10
N GLN A 38 6.85 -5.79 -12.18
CA GLN A 38 6.21 -6.13 -13.46
C GLN A 38 6.04 -4.90 -14.36
N LYS A 39 5.60 -3.76 -13.81
CA LYS A 39 5.50 -2.50 -14.55
C LYS A 39 6.85 -2.02 -15.08
N LYS A 40 7.91 -2.08 -14.27
CA LYS A 40 9.27 -1.78 -14.72
C LYS A 40 9.75 -2.69 -15.84
N TYR A 41 9.50 -4.00 -15.73
CA TYR A 41 9.82 -4.95 -16.80
C TYR A 41 9.04 -4.66 -18.10
N GLN A 42 7.80 -4.17 -18.01
CA GLN A 42 7.02 -3.75 -19.18
C GLN A 42 7.55 -2.44 -19.80
N GLU A 43 7.96 -1.48 -18.97
CA GLU A 43 8.58 -0.21 -19.40
C GLU A 43 9.95 -0.46 -20.09
N ASP A 44 10.80 -1.31 -19.50
CA ASP A 44 12.13 -1.64 -20.02
C ASP A 44 12.09 -2.42 -21.36
N PHE A 45 10.97 -3.10 -21.66
CA PHE A 45 10.76 -3.84 -22.92
C PHE A 45 10.19 -2.99 -24.08
N GLY A 46 10.04 -1.68 -23.91
CA GLY A 46 9.90 -0.75 -25.04
C GLY A 46 8.47 -0.41 -25.47
N TYR A 47 7.49 -0.40 -24.56
CA TYR A 47 6.23 0.30 -24.81
C TYR A 47 6.34 1.74 -24.29
N GLU A 48 6.58 2.69 -25.19
CA GLU A 48 6.36 4.13 -24.93
C GLU A 48 4.87 4.36 -24.67
N ILE A 49 4.46 4.22 -23.40
CA ILE A 49 3.16 4.69 -22.93
C ILE A 49 3.43 6.05 -22.31
N GLU A 50 2.82 7.10 -22.89
CA GLU A 50 2.95 8.47 -22.39
C GLU A 50 2.73 8.54 -20.86
N PRO A 51 3.50 9.37 -20.13
CA PRO A 51 3.44 9.41 -18.69
C PRO A 51 2.19 10.17 -18.23
N SER A 52 1.04 9.51 -18.18
CA SER A 52 -0.16 10.01 -17.48
C SER A 52 -0.16 9.66 -15.98
N TYR A 53 1.01 9.52 -15.37
CA TYR A 53 1.11 9.18 -13.95
C TYR A 53 1.73 10.32 -13.16
N ASN A 54 0.88 10.91 -12.32
CA ASN A 54 1.19 11.85 -11.26
C ASN A 54 2.43 11.36 -10.49
N ALA A 55 3.61 11.89 -10.87
CA ALA A 55 4.90 11.48 -10.31
C ALA A 55 5.07 11.85 -8.82
N SER A 56 4.03 12.39 -8.20
CA SER A 56 3.85 12.66 -6.77
C SER A 56 3.48 11.41 -5.96
N ILE A 57 3.02 10.32 -6.59
CA ILE A 57 2.96 8.96 -5.97
C ILE A 57 4.39 8.35 -5.86
N LYS A 58 5.44 9.15 -6.12
CA LYS A 58 6.82 8.80 -5.78
C LYS A 58 6.98 8.68 -4.26
N LYS A 59 7.35 7.46 -3.85
CA LYS A 59 8.24 7.11 -2.71
C LYS A 59 7.62 6.68 -1.37
N GLU A 60 6.34 6.34 -1.28
CA GLU A 60 5.94 5.60 -0.08
C GLU A 60 6.48 4.18 -0.14
N LYS A 61 7.11 3.74 0.95
CA LYS A 61 7.64 2.38 1.04
C LYS A 61 6.46 1.41 0.91
N PRO A 62 6.61 0.27 0.23
CA PRO A 62 5.51 -0.69 0.03
C PRO A 62 4.77 -1.07 1.31
N VAL A 63 5.49 -1.16 2.43
CA VAL A 63 4.91 -1.41 3.76
C VAL A 63 4.03 -0.25 4.25
N GLN A 64 4.43 1.00 4.02
CA GLN A 64 3.63 2.17 4.40
C GLN A 64 2.35 2.23 3.57
N HIS A 65 2.44 1.97 2.26
CA HIS A 65 1.28 1.88 1.39
C HIS A 65 0.35 0.73 1.84
N ALA A 66 0.88 -0.45 2.12
CA ALA A 66 0.08 -1.56 2.64
C ALA A 66 -0.64 -1.24 3.96
N ILE A 67 0.01 -0.52 4.88
CA ILE A 67 -0.62 -0.05 6.13
C ILE A 67 -1.80 0.87 5.83
N MET A 68 -1.67 1.80 4.88
CA MET A 68 -2.77 2.69 4.52
C MET A 68 -3.93 1.96 3.84
N VAL A 69 -3.64 1.07 2.89
CA VAL A 69 -4.69 0.24 2.25
C VAL A 69 -5.44 -0.56 3.31
N LYS A 70 -4.71 -1.19 4.23
CA LYS A 70 -5.33 -1.98 5.29
C LYS A 70 -6.17 -1.13 6.24
N ALA A 71 -5.73 0.10 6.52
CA ALA A 71 -6.50 1.05 7.31
C ALA A 71 -7.80 1.45 6.60
N SER A 72 -7.74 1.73 5.29
CA SER A 72 -8.91 2.06 4.48
C SER A 72 -9.92 0.90 4.38
N GLU A 73 -9.46 -0.35 4.29
CA GLU A 73 -10.33 -1.53 4.34
C GLU A 73 -11.04 -1.71 5.70
N SER A 74 -10.42 -1.23 6.78
CA SER A 74 -10.91 -1.39 8.15
C SER A 74 -11.77 -0.21 8.61
N ASP A 75 -11.84 0.85 7.80
CA ASP A 75 -12.64 2.04 8.06
C ASP A 75 -14.00 1.87 7.37
N ASP A 76 -15.00 1.32 8.10
CA ASP A 76 -16.40 1.15 7.64
C ASP A 76 -17.12 2.50 7.36
N SER A 77 -16.41 3.61 7.51
CA SER A 77 -16.82 4.94 7.07
C SER A 77 -16.89 4.95 5.54
N GLY A 78 -18.03 4.59 4.96
CA GLY A 78 -18.30 4.54 3.50
C GLY A 78 -18.19 5.88 2.75
N LEU A 79 -17.12 6.64 2.94
CA LEU A 79 -16.73 7.82 2.18
C LEU A 79 -15.73 7.41 1.09
N VAL A 80 -16.18 6.55 0.19
CA VAL A 80 -15.61 6.40 -1.15
C VAL A 80 -16.72 6.74 -2.14
N GLY A 81 -16.71 7.99 -2.56
CA GLY A 81 -17.50 8.62 -3.62
C GLY A 81 -16.84 9.92 -4.01
#